data_AF-A0A2D7VP85-F1
#
_entry.id   AF-A0A2D7VP85-F1
#
_cell.length_a   1.000
_cell.length_b   1.000
_cell.length_c   1.000
_cell.angle_alpha   90.00
_cell.angle_beta   90.00
_cell.angle_gamma   90.00
#
_symmetry.space_group_name_H-M   'P 1'
#
loop_
_entity.id
_entity.type
_entity.pdbx_description
1 polymer ?
#
loop_
_entity_poly.entity_id
_entity_poly.type
_entity_poly.pdbx_seq_one_letter_code
_entity_poly.pdbx_strand_id
1 'polypeptide(L)'
;HLINKEIIGSGFDFSCLDNYDKVIWLVRDPRDRLVSYILYRHYDHLYDDEDFVRQQLRLLEQKEQDPDSVSLVELETRLALPSPALDSAFFWSDHLKWDALDKTVSQGRAFLFKYEDYVDHNFDLLEDFLGVRIKSDTKVPKQFRRVIRSKAHGFWRHWFTERDMEHYRPLFQPFLQRYGYADDWLLGDPREINPDHCSHYVRKIINERREAEHLTPVV
;
A
#
# COMPACT_ATOMS: atom_id res chain seq x y z
N HIS A 1 -14.80 16.05 18.43
CA HIS A 1 -13.56 15.23 18.46
C HIS A 1 -12.59 15.81 17.44
N LEU A 2 -11.39 16.17 17.87
CA LEU A 2 -10.31 16.52 16.95
C LEU A 2 -9.68 15.21 16.47
N ILE A 3 -9.66 14.98 15.16
CA ILE A 3 -9.01 13.82 14.56
C ILE A 3 -7.81 14.36 13.80
N ASN A 4 -6.62 13.86 14.15
CA ASN A 4 -5.42 14.09 13.37
C ASN A 4 -5.03 12.79 12.67
N LYS A 5 -4.67 12.88 11.38
CA LYS A 5 -4.09 11.81 10.61
C LYS A 5 -2.65 12.16 10.29
N GLU A 6 -1.73 11.38 10.84
CA GLU A 6 -0.30 11.52 10.60
C GLU A 6 0.24 10.36 9.74
N ILE A 7 1.26 10.63 8.93
CA ILE A 7 2.03 9.59 8.22
C ILE A 7 3.31 9.36 9.00
N ILE A 8 3.52 8.14 9.49
CA ILE A 8 4.69 7.80 10.31
C ILE A 8 5.90 7.53 9.39
N GLY A 9 6.62 8.59 9.04
CA GLY A 9 7.89 8.54 8.31
C GLY A 9 9.13 8.44 9.21
N SER A 10 10.32 8.58 8.62
CA SER A 10 11.61 8.50 9.34
C SER A 10 11.84 9.63 10.35
N GLY A 11 11.14 10.77 10.20
CA GLY A 11 11.23 11.93 11.10
C GLY A 11 10.06 12.09 12.06
N PHE A 12 9.23 11.05 12.23
CA PHE A 12 8.05 11.15 13.11
C PHE A 12 8.45 11.19 14.59
N ASP A 13 8.03 12.23 15.30
CA ASP A 13 8.25 12.36 16.75
C ASP A 13 7.18 11.58 17.52
N PHE A 14 7.54 10.42 18.05
CA PHE A 14 6.63 9.57 18.82
C PHE A 14 6.18 10.19 20.15
N SER A 15 6.87 11.20 20.67
CA SER A 15 6.41 11.90 21.87
C SER A 15 5.10 12.66 21.64
N CYS A 16 4.79 13.01 20.38
CA CYS A 16 3.52 13.67 20.06
C CYS A 16 2.29 12.80 20.36
N LEU A 17 2.45 11.47 20.42
CA LEU A 17 1.38 10.53 20.77
C LEU A 17 0.86 10.77 22.19
N ASP A 18 1.69 11.31 23.09
CA ASP A 18 1.30 11.62 24.46
C ASP A 18 0.20 12.69 24.53
N ASN A 19 -0.02 13.46 23.47
CA ASN A 19 -1.09 14.47 23.38
C ASN A 19 -2.46 13.91 22.95
N TYR A 20 -2.58 12.61 22.64
CA TYR A 20 -3.82 12.01 22.13
C TYR A 20 -4.42 10.99 23.08
N ASP A 21 -5.69 11.14 23.45
CA ASP A 21 -6.39 10.18 24.32
C ASP A 21 -6.42 8.76 23.73
N LYS A 22 -6.55 8.67 22.40
CA LYS A 22 -6.62 7.42 21.64
C LYS A 22 -5.83 7.54 20.35
N VAL A 23 -5.09 6.50 20.02
CA VAL A 23 -4.25 6.38 18.82
C VAL A 23 -4.69 5.14 18.04
N ILE A 24 -4.97 5.31 16.76
CA ILE A 24 -5.23 4.18 15.85
C ILE A 24 -3.95 3.95 15.07
N TRP A 25 -3.31 2.79 15.29
CA TRP A 25 -2.13 2.39 14.54
C TRP A 25 -2.57 1.57 13.34
N LEU A 26 -2.65 2.21 12.17
CA LEU A 26 -3.10 1.55 10.94
C LEU A 26 -1.94 0.81 10.26
N VAL A 27 -2.09 -0.49 10.07
CA VAL A 27 -1.17 -1.33 9.27
C VAL A 27 -1.87 -1.93 8.06
N ARG A 28 -1.10 -2.38 7.08
CA ARG A 28 -1.61 -3.02 5.87
C ARG A 28 -0.67 -4.15 5.47
N ASP A 29 -1.21 -5.21 4.86
CA ASP A 29 -0.39 -6.31 4.34
C ASP A 29 0.71 -5.75 3.41
N PRO A 30 2.01 -6.04 3.69
CA PRO A 30 3.11 -5.48 2.92
C PRO A 30 3.10 -5.96 1.46
N ARG A 31 2.50 -7.12 1.18
CA ARG A 31 2.40 -7.70 -0.17
C ARG A 31 1.42 -6.90 -1.03
N ASP A 32 0.23 -6.60 -0.51
CA ASP A 32 -0.75 -5.73 -1.18
C ASP A 32 -0.25 -4.29 -1.30
N ARG A 33 0.47 -3.84 -0.27
CA ARG A 33 1.09 -2.52 -0.26
C ARG A 33 2.14 -2.40 -1.36
N LEU A 34 2.98 -3.42 -1.59
CA LEU A 34 4.02 -3.40 -2.62
C LEU A 34 3.42 -3.22 -4.01
N VAL A 35 2.40 -4.02 -4.37
CA VAL A 35 1.68 -3.89 -5.64
C VAL A 35 1.12 -2.47 -5.80
N SER A 36 0.48 -1.96 -4.75
CA SER A 36 -0.08 -0.61 -4.76
C SER A 36 0.99 0.47 -4.92
N TYR A 37 2.15 0.29 -4.28
CA TYR A 37 3.27 1.22 -4.30
C TYR A 37 3.93 1.29 -5.68
N ILE A 38 4.21 0.14 -6.30
CA ILE A 38 4.77 0.05 -7.66
C ILE A 38 3.84 0.73 -8.67
N LEU A 39 2.54 0.45 -8.62
CA LEU A 39 1.57 1.07 -9.54
C LEU A 39 1.50 2.58 -9.33
N TYR A 40 1.34 3.03 -8.10
CA TYR A 40 1.23 4.47 -7.78
C TYR A 40 2.49 5.26 -8.14
N ARG A 41 3.68 4.63 -8.11
CA ARG A 41 4.96 5.33 -8.33
C ARG A 41 5.01 6.08 -9.66
N HIS A 42 4.30 5.60 -10.68
CA HIS A 42 4.21 6.23 -11.99
C HIS A 42 3.59 7.64 -11.97
N TYR A 43 2.86 8.01 -10.92
CA TYR A 43 2.36 9.38 -10.75
C TYR A 43 3.52 10.39 -10.50
N ASP A 44 4.59 9.96 -9.82
CA ASP A 44 5.69 10.84 -9.39
C ASP A 44 7.04 10.51 -10.05
N HIS A 45 7.10 9.52 -10.94
CA HIS A 45 8.36 9.03 -11.52
C HIS A 45 8.28 8.88 -13.03
N LEU A 46 9.12 9.65 -13.74
CA LEU A 46 9.29 9.61 -15.20
C LEU A 46 7.96 9.61 -15.97
N TYR A 47 6.96 10.31 -15.44
CA TYR A 47 5.64 10.40 -16.06
C TYR A 47 5.68 11.20 -17.38
N ASP A 48 6.68 12.06 -17.55
CA ASP A 48 6.95 12.90 -18.71
C ASP A 48 7.79 12.21 -19.79
N ASP A 49 8.48 11.11 -19.47
CA ASP A 49 9.24 10.31 -20.42
C ASP A 49 8.33 9.35 -21.21
N GLU A 50 8.12 9.64 -22.49
CA GLU A 50 7.23 8.86 -23.37
C GLU A 50 7.68 7.41 -23.58
N ASP A 51 8.98 7.19 -23.73
CA ASP A 51 9.52 5.86 -23.99
C ASP A 51 9.44 4.99 -22.73
N PHE A 52 9.75 5.56 -21.57
CA PHE A 52 9.58 4.91 -20.28
C PHE A 52 8.11 4.53 -20.04
N VAL A 53 7.19 5.50 -20.16
CA VAL A 53 5.76 5.28 -19.92
C VAL A 53 5.21 4.21 -20.85
N ARG A 54 5.53 4.27 -22.15
CA ARG A 54 5.09 3.26 -23.13
C ARG A 54 5.60 1.86 -22.77
N GLN A 55 6.85 1.75 -22.33
CA GLN A 55 7.41 0.45 -21.92
C GLN A 55 6.76 -0.08 -20.65
N GLN A 56 6.51 0.77 -19.65
CA GLN A 56 5.86 0.35 -18.40
C GLN A 56 4.42 -0.13 -18.65
N LEU A 57 3.63 0.61 -19.42
CA LEU A 57 2.26 0.21 -19.75
C LEU A 57 2.22 -1.14 -20.48
N ARG A 58 3.15 -1.38 -21.43
CA ARG A 58 3.27 -2.68 -22.10
C ARG A 58 3.59 -3.83 -21.15
N LEU A 59 4.47 -3.63 -20.17
CA LEU A 59 4.79 -4.66 -19.18
C LEU A 59 3.59 -4.97 -18.28
N LEU A 60 2.82 -3.95 -17.90
CA LEU A 60 1.59 -4.12 -17.13
C LEU A 60 0.51 -4.87 -17.93
N GLU A 61 0.31 -4.51 -19.20
CA GLU A 61 -0.61 -5.19 -20.13
C GLU A 61 -0.17 -6.64 -20.39
N GLN A 62 1.13 -6.91 -20.50
CA GLN A 62 1.67 -8.26 -20.62
C GLN A 62 1.36 -9.09 -19.36
N LYS A 63 1.61 -8.52 -18.18
CA LYS A 63 1.32 -9.17 -16.90
C LYS A 63 -0.18 -9.43 -16.68
N GLU A 64 -1.04 -8.55 -17.18
CA GLU A 64 -2.50 -8.75 -17.16
C GLU A 64 -2.94 -10.00 -17.94
N GLN A 65 -2.29 -10.25 -19.09
CA GLN A 65 -2.57 -11.41 -19.93
C GLN A 65 -1.96 -12.69 -19.35
N ASP A 66 -0.76 -12.59 -18.80
CA ASP A 66 -0.04 -13.68 -18.17
C ASP A 66 0.61 -13.21 -16.85
N PRO A 67 -0.01 -13.51 -15.69
CA PRO A 67 0.51 -13.08 -14.40
C PRO A 67 1.95 -13.51 -14.08
N ASP A 68 2.48 -14.55 -14.73
CA ASP A 68 3.88 -14.99 -14.57
C ASP A 68 4.87 -14.25 -15.46
N SER A 69 4.41 -13.51 -16.46
CA SER A 69 5.28 -12.99 -17.52
C SER A 69 6.23 -11.88 -17.05
N VAL A 70 5.82 -11.09 -16.05
CA VAL A 70 6.59 -9.97 -15.51
C VAL A 70 6.57 -10.03 -13.98
N SER A 71 7.74 -10.12 -13.37
CA SER A 71 7.87 -10.13 -11.90
C SER A 71 7.75 -8.72 -11.29
N LEU A 72 7.29 -8.63 -10.04
CA LEU A 72 7.33 -7.37 -9.28
C LEU A 72 8.77 -6.89 -9.06
N VAL A 73 9.73 -7.80 -8.87
CA VAL A 73 11.16 -7.48 -8.77
C VAL A 73 11.66 -6.72 -10.01
N GLU A 74 11.21 -7.13 -11.20
CA GLU A 74 11.54 -6.44 -12.45
C GLU A 74 10.93 -5.03 -12.48
N LEU A 75 9.65 -4.90 -12.13
CA LEU A 75 8.97 -3.60 -12.09
C LEU A 75 9.62 -2.66 -11.07
N GLU A 76 9.95 -3.16 -9.89
CA GLU A 76 10.67 -2.42 -8.83
C GLU A 76 12.02 -1.91 -9.34
N THR A 77 12.81 -2.79 -9.98
CA THR A 77 14.13 -2.47 -10.52
C THR A 77 14.03 -1.37 -11.59
N ARG A 78 13.07 -1.48 -12.51
CA ARG A 78 12.86 -0.48 -13.56
C ARG A 78 12.42 0.88 -13.04
N LEU A 79 11.71 0.91 -11.91
CA LEU A 79 11.31 2.13 -11.21
C LEU A 79 12.41 2.68 -10.28
N ALA A 80 13.58 2.03 -10.23
CA ALA A 80 14.67 2.35 -9.33
C ALA A 80 14.20 2.54 -7.87
N LEU A 81 13.27 1.70 -7.44
CA LEU A 81 12.72 1.76 -6.08
C LEU A 81 13.72 1.18 -5.07
N PRO A 82 13.73 1.69 -3.83
CA PRO A 82 14.49 1.05 -2.77
C PRO A 82 13.89 -0.32 -2.47
N SER A 83 14.76 -1.32 -2.28
CA SER A 83 14.34 -2.66 -1.85
C SER A 83 13.49 -2.56 -0.58
N PRO A 84 12.36 -3.27 -0.47
CA PRO A 84 11.43 -3.13 0.63
C PRO A 84 11.90 -3.92 1.85
N ALA A 85 13.07 -3.56 2.39
CA ALA A 85 13.62 -4.09 3.63
C ALA A 85 13.12 -3.26 4.84
N LEU A 86 13.12 -3.84 6.05
CA LEU A 86 12.56 -3.20 7.24
C LEU A 86 13.17 -1.83 7.58
N ASP A 87 14.40 -1.58 7.17
CA ASP A 87 15.15 -0.32 7.34
C ASP A 87 14.93 0.67 6.20
N SER A 88 14.37 0.23 5.07
CA SER A 88 14.13 1.04 3.88
C SER A 88 12.99 2.05 4.06
N ALA A 89 12.91 2.99 3.10
CA ALA A 89 11.79 3.93 2.98
C ALA A 89 10.44 3.22 2.70
N PHE A 90 10.44 1.98 2.20
CA PHE A 90 9.21 1.22 2.05
C PHE A 90 8.62 0.90 3.43
N PHE A 91 9.41 0.40 4.38
CA PHE A 91 8.91 0.18 5.74
C PHE A 91 9.02 1.42 6.63
N TRP A 92 9.67 2.50 6.17
CA TRP A 92 9.94 3.67 7.00
C TRP A 92 10.66 3.30 8.30
N SER A 93 11.61 2.37 8.21
CA SER A 93 12.33 1.84 9.37
C SER A 93 11.36 1.32 10.46
N ASP A 94 10.29 0.61 10.06
CA ASP A 94 9.13 0.30 10.90
C ASP A 94 9.50 -0.33 12.26
N HIS A 95 10.52 -1.17 12.24
CA HIS A 95 11.05 -1.86 13.42
C HIS A 95 11.51 -0.90 14.54
N LEU A 96 11.97 0.31 14.20
CA LEU A 96 12.37 1.33 15.19
C LEU A 96 11.19 1.91 15.97
N LYS A 97 9.96 1.60 15.55
CA LYS A 97 8.72 2.16 16.09
C LYS A 97 8.00 1.20 17.02
N TRP A 98 8.44 -0.06 17.08
CA TRP A 98 7.73 -1.11 17.80
C TRP A 98 7.67 -0.85 19.30
N ASP A 99 8.73 -0.31 19.90
CA ASP A 99 8.76 0.04 21.33
C ASP A 99 7.72 1.13 21.66
N ALA A 100 7.60 2.14 20.80
CA ALA A 100 6.60 3.19 20.97
C ALA A 100 5.18 2.62 20.87
N LEU A 101 4.92 1.78 19.86
CA LEU A 101 3.64 1.09 19.72
C LEU A 101 3.32 0.23 20.94
N ASP A 102 4.24 -0.62 21.38
CA ASP A 102 4.01 -1.54 22.52
C ASP A 102 3.77 -0.77 23.82
N LYS A 103 4.52 0.32 24.03
CA LYS A 103 4.28 1.23 25.15
C LYS A 103 2.87 1.81 25.10
N THR A 104 2.44 2.36 23.97
CA THR A 104 1.11 3.01 23.88
C THR A 104 -0.04 1.98 23.93
N VAL A 105 0.15 0.77 23.40
CA VAL A 105 -0.80 -0.34 23.51
C VAL A 105 -0.94 -0.81 24.95
N SER A 106 0.16 -1.02 25.67
CA SER A 106 0.13 -1.45 27.08
C SER A 106 -0.54 -0.42 28.01
N GLN A 107 -0.52 0.86 27.62
CA GLN A 107 -1.24 1.94 28.30
C GLN A 107 -2.75 1.99 27.96
N GLY A 108 -3.24 1.13 27.07
CA GLY A 108 -4.62 1.14 26.58
C GLY A 108 -4.94 2.35 25.70
N ARG A 109 -3.92 3.06 25.20
CA ARG A 109 -4.06 4.29 24.41
C ARG A 109 -3.95 4.06 22.92
N ALA A 110 -3.35 2.95 22.48
CA ALA A 110 -3.25 2.59 21.07
C ALA A 110 -4.03 1.33 20.75
N PHE A 111 -4.62 1.33 19.55
CA PHE A 111 -5.27 0.17 18.96
C PHE A 111 -4.67 -0.11 17.58
N LEU A 112 -4.12 -1.32 17.40
CA LEU A 112 -3.64 -1.78 16.11
C LEU A 112 -4.85 -2.13 15.25
N PHE A 113 -4.99 -1.44 14.12
CA PHE A 113 -6.09 -1.66 13.18
C PHE A 113 -5.53 -2.03 11.82
N LYS A 114 -6.06 -3.10 11.21
CA LYS A 114 -5.63 -3.53 9.88
C LYS A 114 -6.46 -2.83 8.81
N TYR A 115 -5.82 -2.48 7.71
CA TYR A 115 -6.50 -1.92 6.55
C TYR A 115 -7.53 -2.90 5.97
N GLU A 116 -7.25 -4.19 6.09
CA GLU A 116 -8.12 -5.28 5.66
C GLU A 116 -9.44 -5.26 6.44
N ASP A 117 -9.41 -5.05 7.76
CA ASP A 117 -10.62 -4.88 8.58
C ASP A 117 -11.42 -3.63 8.18
N TYR A 118 -10.74 -2.55 7.81
CA TYR A 118 -11.40 -1.35 7.28
C TYR A 118 -12.13 -1.63 5.96
N VAL A 119 -11.52 -2.41 5.07
CA VAL A 119 -12.10 -2.80 3.78
C VAL A 119 -13.31 -3.72 3.97
N ASP A 120 -13.21 -4.68 4.88
CA ASP A 120 -14.27 -5.67 5.16
C ASP A 120 -15.37 -5.12 6.07
N HIS A 121 -15.28 -3.84 6.47
CA HIS A 121 -16.20 -3.18 7.39
C HIS A 121 -16.27 -3.83 8.80
N ASN A 122 -15.18 -4.48 9.22
CA ASN A 122 -15.04 -5.09 10.53
C ASN A 122 -14.64 -4.02 11.57
N PHE A 123 -15.60 -3.19 11.99
CA PHE A 123 -15.33 -2.05 12.87
C PHE A 123 -15.53 -2.32 14.36
N ASP A 124 -16.15 -3.44 14.75
CA ASP A 124 -16.62 -3.66 16.13
C ASP A 124 -15.54 -3.39 17.20
N LEU A 125 -14.36 -3.99 17.06
CA LEU A 125 -13.27 -3.79 18.01
C LEU A 125 -12.73 -2.35 18.04
N LEU A 126 -12.73 -1.68 16.88
CA LEU A 126 -12.33 -0.28 16.79
C LEU A 126 -13.37 0.64 17.42
N GLU A 127 -14.66 0.38 17.19
CA GLU A 127 -15.77 1.13 17.80
C GLU A 127 -15.79 0.98 19.31
N ASP A 128 -15.55 -0.23 19.83
CA ASP A 128 -15.39 -0.49 21.25
C ASP A 128 -14.20 0.27 21.83
N PHE A 129 -13.04 0.22 21.16
CA PHE A 129 -11.87 0.98 21.55
C PHE A 129 -12.15 2.50 21.56
N LEU A 130 -12.82 3.03 20.53
CA LEU A 130 -13.10 4.46 20.40
C LEU A 130 -14.27 4.93 21.28
N GLY A 131 -15.18 4.04 21.67
CA GLY A 131 -16.43 4.36 22.37
C GLY A 131 -17.44 5.11 21.48
N VAL A 132 -17.32 5.01 20.16
CA VAL A 132 -18.20 5.66 19.18
C VAL A 132 -18.50 4.73 18.01
N ARG A 133 -19.67 4.89 17.40
CA ARG A 133 -20.03 4.17 16.17
C ARG A 133 -19.54 4.90 14.93
N ILE A 134 -18.94 4.15 14.01
CA ILE A 134 -18.41 4.61 12.73
C ILE A 134 -19.51 4.47 11.68
N LYS A 135 -19.84 5.58 11.02
CA LYS A 135 -20.74 5.56 9.85
C LYS A 135 -19.93 5.18 8.61
N SER A 136 -20.33 4.13 7.91
CA SER A 136 -19.64 3.60 6.72
C SER A 136 -19.79 4.48 5.47
N ASP A 137 -20.63 5.53 5.50
CA ASP A 137 -21.10 6.25 4.30
C ASP A 137 -20.30 7.51 3.94
N THR A 138 -18.96 7.46 4.07
CA THR A 138 -18.11 8.64 3.79
C THR A 138 -17.59 8.63 2.35
N LYS A 139 -17.95 9.65 1.56
CA LYS A 139 -17.38 9.86 0.21
C LYS A 139 -15.95 10.38 0.32
N VAL A 140 -15.00 9.71 -0.32
CA VAL A 140 -13.62 10.20 -0.42
C VAL A 140 -13.60 11.53 -1.19
N PRO A 141 -12.98 12.59 -0.64
CA PRO A 141 -12.86 13.88 -1.32
C PRO A 141 -12.23 13.74 -2.71
N LYS A 142 -12.64 14.61 -3.65
CA LYS A 142 -12.21 14.52 -5.06
C LYS A 142 -10.68 14.49 -5.21
N GLN A 143 -9.97 15.28 -4.41
CA GLN A 143 -8.50 15.37 -4.45
C GLN A 143 -7.78 14.08 -4.04
N PHE A 144 -8.46 13.13 -3.38
CA PHE A 144 -7.88 11.85 -2.96
C PHE A 144 -8.40 10.67 -3.79
N ARG A 145 -9.15 10.91 -4.88
CA ARG A 145 -9.69 9.82 -5.70
C ARG A 145 -8.60 8.99 -6.40
N ARG A 146 -7.43 9.58 -6.69
CA ARG A 146 -6.31 8.86 -7.33
C ARG A 146 -5.75 7.71 -6.51
N VAL A 147 -5.83 7.78 -5.17
CA VAL A 147 -5.32 6.71 -4.30
C VAL A 147 -6.29 5.53 -4.21
N ILE A 148 -7.50 5.67 -4.75
CA ILE A 148 -8.49 4.60 -4.79
C ILE A 148 -8.26 3.76 -6.05
N ARG A 149 -7.97 2.47 -5.84
CA ARG A 149 -7.80 1.48 -6.90
C ARG A 149 -8.90 0.42 -6.84
N SER A 150 -8.74 -0.58 -5.98
CA SER A 150 -9.70 -1.70 -5.86
C SER A 150 -10.65 -1.59 -4.66
N LYS A 151 -10.26 -0.88 -3.58
CA LYS A 151 -10.90 -0.98 -2.25
C LYS A 151 -11.08 -2.45 -1.80
N ALA A 152 -10.10 -3.28 -2.13
CA ALA A 152 -10.06 -4.70 -1.80
C ALA A 152 -8.65 -5.06 -1.29
N HIS A 153 -8.52 -6.21 -0.63
CA HIS A 153 -7.25 -6.77 -0.18
C HIS A 153 -7.03 -8.18 -0.75
N GLY A 154 -5.83 -8.73 -0.57
CA GLY A 154 -5.44 -10.05 -1.10
C GLY A 154 -5.05 -10.04 -2.58
N PHE A 155 -4.96 -8.87 -3.21
CA PHE A 155 -4.69 -8.73 -4.65
C PHE A 155 -3.27 -9.19 -5.02
N TRP A 156 -2.35 -9.16 -4.06
CA TRP A 156 -1.00 -9.69 -4.23
C TRP A 156 -0.97 -11.15 -4.72
N ARG A 157 -1.99 -11.96 -4.38
CA ARG A 157 -2.10 -13.37 -4.80
C ARG A 157 -2.25 -13.55 -6.31
N HIS A 158 -2.75 -12.52 -7.01
CA HIS A 158 -2.86 -12.51 -8.47
C HIS A 158 -1.64 -11.89 -9.14
N TRP A 159 -0.72 -11.30 -8.37
CA TRP A 159 0.42 -10.54 -8.88
C TRP A 159 1.75 -11.23 -8.69
N PHE A 160 1.95 -11.90 -7.57
CA PHE A 160 3.26 -12.46 -7.27
C PHE A 160 3.57 -13.61 -8.22
N THR A 161 4.82 -13.64 -8.67
CA THR A 161 5.45 -14.76 -9.37
C THR A 161 6.28 -15.59 -8.38
N GLU A 162 6.77 -16.77 -8.78
CA GLU A 162 7.69 -17.56 -7.96
C GLU A 162 8.95 -16.76 -7.59
N ARG A 163 9.52 -16.04 -8.55
CA ARG A 163 10.67 -15.14 -8.34
C ARG A 163 10.39 -14.07 -7.28
N ASP A 164 9.18 -13.51 -7.27
CA ASP A 164 8.80 -12.51 -6.27
C ASP A 164 8.71 -13.11 -4.87
N MET A 165 8.17 -14.32 -4.76
CA MET A 165 8.08 -15.03 -3.48
C MET A 165 9.48 -15.32 -2.91
N GLU A 166 10.40 -15.80 -3.74
CA GLU A 166 11.79 -16.05 -3.34
C GLU A 166 12.48 -14.77 -2.85
N HIS A 167 12.22 -13.64 -3.52
CA HIS A 167 12.86 -12.36 -3.20
C HIS A 167 12.25 -11.67 -1.97
N TYR A 168 10.92 -11.54 -1.90
CA TYR A 168 10.26 -10.71 -0.89
C TYR A 168 9.93 -11.43 0.41
N ARG A 169 9.79 -12.76 0.40
CA ARG A 169 9.45 -13.52 1.60
C ARG A 169 10.40 -13.27 2.78
N PRO A 170 11.73 -13.37 2.65
CA PRO A 170 12.64 -13.07 3.76
C PRO A 170 12.57 -11.60 4.22
N LEU A 171 12.28 -10.66 3.30
CA LEU A 171 12.17 -9.24 3.61
C LEU A 171 10.89 -8.89 4.39
N PHE A 172 9.78 -9.57 4.07
CA PHE A 172 8.47 -9.30 4.67
C PHE A 172 8.22 -10.10 5.95
N GLN A 173 8.89 -11.23 6.13
CA GLN A 173 8.67 -12.14 7.26
C GLN A 173 8.68 -11.42 8.64
N PRO A 174 9.63 -10.52 8.96
CA PRO A 174 9.60 -9.81 10.24
C PRO A 174 8.35 -8.96 10.44
N PHE A 175 7.88 -8.29 9.38
CA PHE A 175 6.66 -7.47 9.43
C PHE A 175 5.41 -8.34 9.58
N LEU A 176 5.32 -9.44 8.81
CA LEU A 176 4.19 -10.37 8.88
C LEU A 176 4.05 -10.95 10.29
N GLN A 177 5.17 -11.36 10.89
CA GLN A 177 5.22 -11.86 12.27
C GLN A 177 4.79 -10.78 13.28
N ARG A 178 5.34 -9.56 13.17
CA ARG A 178 5.05 -8.46 14.09
C ARG A 178 3.56 -8.13 14.17
N TYR A 179 2.90 -8.08 13.02
CA TYR A 179 1.52 -7.61 12.91
C TYR A 179 0.49 -8.74 12.75
N GLY A 180 0.92 -9.99 12.93
CA GLY A 180 0.06 -11.16 12.90
C GLY A 180 -0.62 -11.36 11.55
N TYR A 181 0.12 -11.18 10.45
CA TYR A 181 -0.30 -11.65 9.12
C TYR A 181 0.13 -13.10 8.94
N ALA A 182 -0.67 -13.88 8.24
CA ALA A 182 -0.31 -15.25 7.90
C ALA A 182 0.92 -15.27 6.97
N ASP A 183 1.87 -16.17 7.24
CA ASP A 183 2.99 -16.47 6.34
C ASP A 183 2.55 -17.44 5.24
N ASP A 184 1.40 -17.15 4.61
CA ASP A 184 0.84 -17.93 3.53
C ASP A 184 1.15 -17.27 2.18
N TRP A 185 1.91 -17.93 1.33
CA TRP A 185 2.31 -17.41 0.02
C TRP A 185 1.53 -18.06 -1.12
N LEU A 186 0.29 -18.46 -0.84
CA LEU A 186 -0.58 -19.12 -1.80
C LEU A 186 -1.08 -18.11 -2.83
N LEU A 187 -0.68 -18.33 -4.08
CA LEU A 187 -1.17 -17.59 -5.23
C LEU A 187 -2.63 -17.96 -5.53
N GLY A 188 -3.36 -17.05 -6.18
CA GLY A 188 -4.72 -17.31 -6.62
C GLY A 188 -4.75 -18.36 -7.73
N ASP A 189 -5.86 -19.07 -7.88
CA ASP A 189 -6.11 -19.96 -9.01
C ASP A 189 -7.62 -19.89 -9.39
N PRO A 190 -7.97 -19.36 -10.58
CA PRO A 190 -7.10 -18.71 -11.55
C PRO A 190 -6.55 -17.37 -11.02
N ARG A 191 -5.44 -16.90 -11.63
CA ARG A 191 -4.95 -15.52 -11.40
C ARG A 191 -5.53 -14.58 -12.43
N GLU A 192 -6.13 -13.50 -11.95
CA GLU A 192 -6.74 -12.47 -12.79
C GLU A 192 -6.29 -11.08 -12.30
N ILE A 193 -5.75 -10.28 -13.21
CA ILE A 193 -5.37 -8.90 -12.93
C ILE A 193 -6.31 -8.01 -13.75
N ASN A 194 -7.23 -7.34 -13.05
CA ASN A 194 -8.16 -6.41 -13.69
C ASN A 194 -7.40 -5.16 -14.21
N PRO A 195 -7.46 -4.83 -15.51
CA PRO A 195 -6.82 -3.64 -16.08
C PRO A 195 -7.21 -2.31 -15.42
N ASP A 196 -8.46 -2.18 -14.95
CA ASP A 196 -8.97 -1.00 -14.22
C ASP A 196 -8.25 -0.78 -12.88
N HIS A 197 -7.54 -1.81 -12.42
CA HIS A 197 -6.74 -1.81 -11.21
C HIS A 197 -5.25 -2.01 -11.50
N CYS A 198 -4.84 -1.93 -12.77
CA CYS A 198 -3.48 -2.14 -13.24
C CYS A 198 -3.12 -1.11 -14.35
N SER A 199 -3.04 -1.49 -15.63
CA SER A 199 -2.58 -0.65 -16.74
C SER A 199 -3.47 0.58 -16.95
N HIS A 200 -4.80 0.41 -16.93
CA HIS A 200 -5.74 1.54 -17.06
C HIS A 200 -5.62 2.50 -15.86
N TYR A 201 -5.41 1.96 -14.66
CA TYR A 201 -5.16 2.77 -13.47
C TYR A 201 -3.87 3.58 -13.60
N VAL A 202 -2.77 2.95 -14.01
CA VAL A 202 -1.47 3.61 -14.20
C VAL A 202 -1.55 4.69 -15.29
N ARG A 203 -2.17 4.38 -16.43
CA ARG A 203 -2.43 5.34 -17.51
C ARG A 203 -3.21 6.56 -17.01
N LYS A 204 -4.26 6.32 -16.21
CA LYS A 204 -5.08 7.39 -15.63
C LYS A 204 -4.28 8.31 -14.72
N ILE A 205 -3.49 7.78 -13.78
CA ILE A 205 -2.73 8.62 -12.84
C ILE A 205 -1.58 9.37 -13.54
N ILE A 206 -0.95 8.76 -14.55
CA ILE A 206 0.04 9.46 -15.39
C ILE A 206 -0.63 10.64 -16.10
N ASN A 207 -1.80 10.42 -16.70
CA ASN A 207 -2.53 11.48 -17.39
C ASN A 207 -2.99 12.60 -16.45
N GLU A 208 -3.42 12.26 -15.22
CA GLU A 208 -3.72 13.26 -14.18
C GLU A 208 -2.49 14.13 -13.86
N ARG A 209 -1.30 13.52 -13.74
CA ARG A 209 -0.05 14.25 -13.49
C ARG A 209 0.36 15.10 -14.69
N ARG A 210 0.31 14.54 -15.90
CA ARG A 210 0.65 15.25 -17.15
C ARG A 210 -0.26 16.45 -17.37
N GLU A 211 -1.56 16.30 -17.14
CA GLU A 211 -2.52 17.40 -17.25
C GLU A 211 -2.18 18.54 -16.28
N ALA A 212 -1.82 18.20 -15.03
CA ALA A 212 -1.40 19.19 -14.03
C ALA A 212 -0.12 19.95 -14.41
N GLU A 213 0.72 19.38 -15.27
CA GLU A 213 1.97 19.96 -15.77
C GLU A 213 1.85 20.44 -17.24
N HIS A 214 0.64 20.50 -17.79
CA HIS A 214 0.34 20.93 -19.17
C HIS A 214 1.02 20.08 -20.28
N LEU A 215 1.21 18.78 -20.04
CA LEU A 215 1.77 17.82 -20.98
C LEU A 215 0.66 17.04 -21.72
N THR A 216 1.00 16.49 -22.90
CA THR A 216 0.08 15.68 -23.70
C THR A 216 -0.27 14.35 -23.01
N PRO A 217 -1.56 13.99 -22.90
CA PRO A 217 -1.98 12.69 -22.37
C PRO A 217 -1.42 11.51 -23.17
N VAL A 218 -1.13 10.43 -22.46
CA VAL A 218 -0.80 9.12 -23.03
C VAL A 218 -2.08 8.49 -23.57
N VAL A 219 -2.02 8.03 -24.82
CA VAL A 219 -3.10 7.28 -25.50
C VAL A 219 -3.03 5.81 -25.10
#